data_AF-A0A433WIU2-F1
#
_entry.id   AF-A0A433WIU2-F1
#
_cell.length_a   1.000
_cell.length_b   1.000
_cell.length_c   1.000
_cell.angle_alpha   90.00
_cell.angle_beta   90.00
_cell.angle_gamma   90.00
#
_symmetry.space_group_name_H-M   'P 1'
#
loop_
_entity.id
_entity.type
_entity.pdbx_description
1 polymer ?
#
loop_
_entity_poly.entity_id
_entity_poly.type
_entity_poly.pdbx_seq_one_letter_code
_entity_poly.pdbx_strand_id
1 'polypeptide(L)'
;MKTSKKLIIGFSSVLVLLMLVTDIVLRVNYSKGITNVNFRINKSPAPVTKQLQPFKVLMLTNAQHNGLSKANYIYINPGKEYQILVDSTDAAQFRQTGDTLFITFPNNNAYTINCPSLEAVHNKDCKVFFSDLELNSLQVTSTDSTEISFNGNKLKTLTLTAGVHSDLHVNDDNTIDSMNIQLGRNSGLWFSATFNKGQINVDKLRQMELSGSAVEHIQTIK
;
A
#
# COMPACT_ATOMS: atom_id res chain seq x y z
N MET A 1 -14.67 -37.15 -60.10
CA MET A 1 -15.39 -36.47 -59.00
C MET A 1 -15.66 -35.00 -59.37
N LYS A 2 -16.93 -34.61 -59.61
CA LYS A 2 -17.33 -33.23 -59.97
C LYS A 2 -18.28 -32.61 -58.91
N THR A 3 -18.03 -32.89 -57.64
CA THR A 3 -18.94 -32.57 -56.52
C THR A 3 -18.41 -31.53 -55.53
N SER A 4 -17.34 -30.80 -55.85
CA SER A 4 -16.66 -29.91 -54.89
C SER A 4 -17.02 -28.41 -55.03
N LYS A 5 -17.27 -27.90 -56.24
CA LYS A 5 -17.47 -26.45 -56.44
C LYS A 5 -18.78 -25.89 -55.85
N LYS A 6 -19.87 -26.67 -55.88
CA LYS A 6 -21.17 -26.24 -55.34
C LYS A 6 -21.18 -26.18 -53.81
N LEU A 7 -20.42 -27.06 -53.16
CA LEU A 7 -20.32 -27.11 -51.70
C LEU A 7 -19.56 -25.89 -51.14
N ILE A 8 -18.47 -25.50 -51.79
CA ILE A 8 -17.65 -24.35 -51.38
C ILE A 8 -18.44 -23.04 -51.51
N ILE A 9 -19.21 -22.86 -52.60
CA ILE A 9 -20.04 -21.67 -52.79
C ILE A 9 -21.16 -21.60 -51.73
N GLY A 10 -21.78 -22.75 -51.42
CA GLY A 10 -22.77 -22.83 -50.34
C GLY A 10 -22.18 -22.48 -48.97
N PHE A 11 -21.00 -23.01 -48.67
CA PHE A 11 -20.31 -22.75 -47.40
C PHE A 11 -19.91 -21.27 -47.25
N SER A 12 -19.35 -20.65 -48.30
CA SER A 12 -19.00 -19.22 -48.27
C SER A 12 -20.22 -18.32 -48.08
N SER A 13 -21.37 -18.70 -48.67
CA SER A 13 -22.62 -17.95 -48.52
C SER A 13 -23.14 -17.97 -47.08
N VAL A 14 -23.04 -19.12 -46.40
CA VAL A 14 -23.41 -19.26 -44.98
C VAL A 14 -22.47 -18.45 -44.08
N LEU A 15 -21.16 -18.43 -44.40
CA LEU A 15 -20.17 -17.67 -43.64
C LEU A 15 -20.43 -16.15 -43.69
N VAL A 16 -20.76 -15.63 -44.87
CA VAL A 16 -21.14 -14.21 -45.06
C VAL A 16 -22.43 -13.88 -44.30
N LEU A 17 -23.40 -14.80 -44.31
CA LEU A 17 -24.65 -14.62 -43.56
C LEU A 17 -24.40 -14.55 -42.05
N LEU A 18 -23.55 -15.44 -41.51
CA LEU A 18 -23.18 -15.44 -40.10
C LEU A 18 -22.45 -14.16 -39.67
N MET A 19 -21.57 -13.64 -40.53
CA MET A 19 -20.91 -12.35 -40.29
C MET A 19 -21.91 -11.20 -40.22
N LEU A 20 -22.87 -11.14 -41.15
CA LEU A 20 -23.94 -10.13 -41.15
C LEU A 20 -24.83 -10.21 -39.89
N VAL A 21 -25.21 -11.42 -39.47
CA VAL A 21 -26.01 -11.60 -38.24
C VAL A 21 -25.23 -11.13 -37.01
N THR A 22 -23.93 -11.43 -36.94
CA THR A 22 -23.06 -11.00 -35.85
C THR A 22 -22.97 -9.48 -35.78
N ASP A 23 -22.77 -8.81 -36.92
CA ASP A 23 -22.70 -7.34 -36.99
C ASP A 23 -24.03 -6.67 -36.61
N ILE A 24 -25.16 -7.24 -37.04
CA ILE A 24 -26.49 -6.76 -36.64
C ILE A 24 -26.71 -6.92 -35.13
N VAL A 25 -26.36 -8.07 -34.54
CA VAL A 25 -26.49 -8.30 -33.09
C VAL A 25 -25.60 -7.34 -32.30
N LEU A 26 -24.36 -7.12 -32.74
CA LEU A 26 -23.45 -6.15 -32.12
C LEU A 26 -24.01 -4.72 -32.21
N ARG A 27 -24.49 -4.31 -33.38
CA ARG A 27 -25.10 -2.99 -33.58
C ARG A 27 -26.38 -2.82 -32.77
N VAL A 28 -27.22 -3.85 -32.64
CA VAL A 28 -28.44 -3.82 -31.82
C VAL A 28 -28.11 -3.74 -30.33
N ASN A 29 -27.11 -4.48 -29.85
CA ASN A 29 -26.66 -4.38 -28.46
C ASN A 29 -26.03 -3.02 -28.15
N TYR A 30 -25.27 -2.47 -29.10
CA TYR A 30 -24.70 -1.13 -29.01
C TYR A 30 -25.78 -0.04 -29.03
N SER A 31 -26.75 -0.12 -29.95
CA SER A 31 -27.82 0.88 -30.09
C SER A 31 -28.83 0.85 -28.95
N LYS A 32 -29.04 -0.32 -28.32
CA LYS A 32 -29.86 -0.45 -27.11
C LYS A 32 -29.15 0.04 -25.84
N GLY A 33 -27.91 0.51 -25.91
CA GLY A 33 -27.16 0.94 -24.73
C GLY A 33 -26.96 -0.19 -23.71
N ILE A 34 -27.04 -1.46 -24.15
CA ILE A 34 -26.69 -2.62 -23.32
C ILE A 34 -25.16 -2.77 -23.38
N THR A 35 -24.48 -1.70 -22.99
CA THR A 35 -23.07 -1.65 -22.67
C THR A 35 -23.04 -1.08 -21.26
N ASN A 36 -23.01 -1.96 -20.24
CA ASN A 36 -22.88 -1.61 -18.82
C ASN A 36 -24.09 -0.95 -18.10
N VAL A 37 -25.33 -1.35 -18.38
CA VAL A 37 -26.45 -1.00 -17.48
C VAL A 37 -26.48 -1.93 -16.26
N ASN A 38 -25.88 -1.46 -15.16
CA ASN A 38 -26.03 -1.87 -13.75
C ASN A 38 -24.72 -2.08 -12.96
N PHE A 39 -23.60 -1.46 -13.32
CA PHE A 39 -22.66 -1.06 -12.26
C PHE A 39 -23.22 0.22 -11.63
N ARG A 40 -24.11 0.05 -10.65
CA ARG A 40 -24.27 1.09 -9.63
C ARG A 40 -22.93 1.15 -8.89
N ILE A 41 -22.02 1.97 -9.39
CA ILE A 41 -20.91 2.45 -8.60
C ILE A 41 -21.61 3.21 -7.47
N ASN A 42 -21.77 2.55 -6.32
CA ASN A 42 -22.03 3.25 -5.08
C ASN A 42 -20.91 4.27 -5.00
N LYS A 43 -21.23 5.52 -5.33
CA LYS A 43 -20.27 6.60 -5.37
C LYS A 43 -19.87 6.76 -3.91
N SER A 44 -18.77 6.10 -3.51
CA SER A 44 -18.23 6.23 -2.17
C SER A 44 -18.11 7.72 -1.93
N PRO A 45 -18.66 8.24 -0.83
CA PRO A 45 -18.67 9.66 -0.62
C PRO A 45 -17.23 10.18 -0.68
N ALA A 46 -17.06 11.35 -1.28
CA ALA A 46 -15.73 11.88 -1.56
C ALA A 46 -14.93 11.98 -0.25
N PRO A 47 -13.63 11.64 -0.26
CA PRO A 47 -12.79 11.80 0.91
C PRO A 47 -12.78 13.27 1.35
N VAL A 48 -12.88 13.47 2.65
CA VAL A 48 -12.83 14.78 3.30
C VAL A 48 -11.42 14.99 3.84
N THR A 49 -10.86 16.17 3.55
CA THR A 49 -9.58 16.60 4.12
C THR A 49 -9.84 17.27 5.47
N LYS A 50 -9.20 16.79 6.53
CA LYS A 50 -9.22 17.40 7.86
C LYS A 50 -7.83 17.98 8.15
N GLN A 51 -7.81 19.25 8.51
CA GLN A 51 -6.60 19.93 8.98
C GLN A 51 -6.26 19.48 10.40
N LEU A 52 -4.98 19.22 10.64
CA LEU A 52 -4.44 18.77 11.92
C LEU A 52 -3.56 19.88 12.51
N GLN A 53 -3.46 19.93 13.82
CA GLN A 53 -2.44 20.78 14.45
C GLN A 53 -1.05 20.16 14.19
N PRO A 54 0.03 20.95 14.18
CA PRO A 54 1.38 20.44 14.00
C PRO A 54 1.74 19.34 15.00
N PHE A 55 2.42 18.30 14.54
CA PHE A 55 2.89 17.19 15.38
C PHE A 55 4.24 16.68 14.86
N LYS A 56 4.96 15.96 15.71
CA LYS A 56 6.21 15.27 15.38
C LYS A 56 6.13 13.77 15.61
N VAL A 57 5.25 13.35 16.51
CA VAL A 57 5.05 11.95 16.89
C VAL A 57 3.64 11.53 16.53
N LEU A 58 3.51 10.37 15.90
CA LEU A 58 2.24 9.81 15.48
C LEU A 58 1.99 8.49 16.21
N MET A 59 0.85 8.39 16.89
CA MET A 59 0.40 7.20 17.60
C MET A 59 -0.83 6.65 16.88
N LEU A 60 -0.65 5.56 16.13
CA LEU A 60 -1.68 4.93 15.32
C LEU A 60 -2.24 3.72 16.06
N THR A 61 -3.56 3.59 16.14
CA THR A 61 -4.21 2.43 16.77
C THR A 61 -5.40 1.97 15.93
N ASN A 62 -5.39 0.70 15.56
CA ASN A 62 -6.57 0.04 15.01
C ASN A 62 -7.49 -0.44 16.14
N ALA A 63 -8.71 0.07 16.20
CA ALA A 63 -9.67 -0.33 17.25
C ALA A 63 -10.26 -1.73 17.03
N GLN A 64 -10.20 -2.27 15.80
CA GLN A 64 -10.82 -3.55 15.42
C GLN A 64 -9.88 -4.75 15.56
N HIS A 65 -8.97 -4.72 16.53
CA HIS A 65 -7.96 -5.77 16.73
C HIS A 65 -8.58 -7.14 17.05
N ASN A 66 -8.96 -7.89 16.02
CA ASN A 66 -9.50 -9.25 16.11
C ASN A 66 -8.62 -10.26 15.35
N GLY A 67 -7.34 -9.94 15.18
CA GLY A 67 -6.27 -10.88 14.86
C GLY A 67 -6.49 -11.77 13.63
N LEU A 68 -6.50 -11.20 12.41
CA LEU A 68 -5.86 -11.78 11.20
C LEU A 68 -6.36 -11.28 9.83
N SER A 69 -7.38 -10.41 9.70
CA SER A 69 -7.89 -10.13 8.33
C SER A 69 -8.34 -8.71 8.00
N LYS A 70 -8.29 -7.76 8.93
CA LYS A 70 -8.67 -6.39 8.60
C LYS A 70 -7.79 -5.40 9.36
N ALA A 71 -6.72 -4.97 8.70
CA ALA A 71 -5.86 -3.90 9.19
C ALA A 71 -6.14 -2.63 8.37
N ASN A 72 -5.99 -1.48 9.01
CA ASN A 72 -6.07 -0.19 8.34
C ASN A 72 -4.83 0.04 7.47
N TYR A 73 -5.03 0.67 6.31
CA TYR A 73 -3.94 1.06 5.42
C TYR A 73 -3.66 2.55 5.65
N ILE A 74 -2.49 2.88 6.17
CA ILE A 74 -2.10 4.25 6.51
C ILE A 74 -0.97 4.67 5.57
N TYR A 75 -1.26 5.62 4.69
CA TYR A 75 -0.28 6.23 3.80
C TYR A 75 0.23 7.51 4.43
N ILE A 76 1.54 7.64 4.59
CA ILE A 76 2.22 8.79 5.17
C ILE A 76 3.10 9.41 4.10
N ASN A 77 2.72 10.61 3.68
CA ASN A 77 3.29 11.31 2.54
C ASN A 77 3.80 12.70 2.95
N PRO A 78 4.71 13.31 2.18
CA PRO A 78 5.08 14.70 2.39
C PRO A 78 3.88 15.62 2.15
N GLY A 79 3.76 16.67 2.96
CA GLY A 79 2.76 17.71 2.79
C GLY A 79 3.28 19.06 3.22
N LYS A 80 2.74 20.15 2.66
CA LYS A 80 3.03 21.51 3.17
C LYS A 80 2.35 21.77 4.51
N GLU A 81 1.21 21.11 4.72
CA GLU A 81 0.36 21.24 5.89
C GLU A 81 0.17 19.86 6.54
N TYR A 82 -0.16 19.88 7.82
CA TYR A 82 -0.54 18.69 8.56
C TYR A 82 -2.01 18.41 8.29
N GLN A 83 -2.30 17.35 7.54
CA GLN A 83 -3.68 17.01 7.17
C GLN A 83 -3.88 15.51 7.04
N ILE A 84 -5.12 15.08 7.23
CA ILE A 84 -5.54 13.70 6.98
C ILE A 84 -6.73 13.67 6.02
N LEU A 85 -6.67 12.77 5.05
CA LEU A 85 -7.78 12.43 4.16
C LEU A 85 -8.49 11.22 4.75
N VAL A 86 -9.78 11.39 5.03
CA VAL A 86 -10.66 10.37 5.61
C VAL A 86 -11.94 10.27 4.80
N ASP A 87 -12.59 9.10 4.79
CA ASP A 87 -13.96 9.03 4.27
C ASP A 87 -14.87 9.95 5.10
N SER A 88 -15.80 10.66 4.46
CA SER A 88 -16.79 11.52 5.13
C SER A 88 -17.60 10.81 6.23
N THR A 89 -17.78 9.49 6.10
CA THR A 89 -18.50 8.64 7.04
C THR A 89 -17.61 8.05 8.13
N ASP A 90 -16.32 8.36 8.09
CA ASP A 90 -15.34 7.78 9.00
C ASP A 90 -15.40 8.41 10.39
N ALA A 91 -15.41 7.54 11.40
CA ALA A 91 -15.48 7.90 12.81
C ALA A 91 -14.10 7.91 13.51
N ALA A 92 -13.00 8.03 12.75
CA ALA A 92 -11.65 8.16 13.28
C ALA A 92 -11.59 9.23 14.36
N GLN A 93 -10.99 8.86 15.49
CA GLN A 93 -10.85 9.73 16.65
C GLN A 93 -9.44 10.31 16.69
N PHE A 94 -9.36 11.62 16.91
CA PHE A 94 -8.12 12.38 16.94
C PHE A 94 -7.97 13.01 18.31
N ARG A 95 -6.81 12.82 18.94
CA ARG A 95 -6.45 13.48 20.20
C ARG A 95 -5.00 13.93 20.11
N GLN A 96 -4.70 15.15 20.54
CA GLN A 96 -3.34 15.65 20.56
C GLN A 96 -2.88 15.94 22.00
N THR A 97 -1.62 15.67 22.29
CA THR A 97 -0.98 16.04 23.55
C THR A 97 0.47 16.44 23.26
N GLY A 98 0.75 17.75 23.38
CA GLY A 98 2.01 18.32 22.92
C GLY A 98 2.24 18.05 21.43
N ASP A 99 3.42 17.53 21.09
CA ASP A 99 3.81 17.18 19.72
C ASP A 99 3.36 15.78 19.29
N THR A 100 2.52 15.11 20.08
CA THR A 100 2.03 13.76 19.79
C THR A 100 0.58 13.77 19.35
N LEU A 101 0.32 13.28 18.13
CA LEU A 101 -1.02 13.03 17.60
C LEU A 101 -1.40 11.56 17.78
N PHE A 102 -2.49 11.32 18.50
CA PHE A 102 -3.12 10.01 18.66
C PHE A 102 -4.28 9.87 17.68
N ILE A 103 -4.25 8.81 16.87
CA ILE A 103 -5.32 8.48 15.94
C ILE A 103 -5.81 7.06 16.21
N THR A 104 -7.11 6.93 16.48
CA THR A 104 -7.77 5.63 16.63
C THR A 104 -8.72 5.41 15.46
N PHE A 105 -8.48 4.35 14.70
CA PHE A 105 -9.24 4.00 13.50
C PHE A 105 -10.28 2.93 13.84
N PRO A 106 -11.59 3.25 13.78
CA PRO A 106 -12.65 2.34 14.17
C PRO A 106 -13.04 1.36 13.06
N ASN A 107 -12.73 1.68 11.81
CA ASN A 107 -13.14 0.95 10.62
C ASN A 107 -11.93 0.67 9.75
N ASN A 108 -11.95 -0.48 9.07
CA ASN A 108 -10.88 -0.94 8.19
C ASN A 108 -10.91 -0.20 6.86
N ASN A 109 -10.22 0.93 6.83
CA ASN A 109 -10.19 1.86 5.70
C ASN A 109 -8.75 2.23 5.32
N ALA A 110 -8.63 2.92 4.19
CA ALA A 110 -7.41 3.60 3.79
C ALA A 110 -7.43 5.05 4.26
N TYR A 111 -6.33 5.50 4.86
CA TYR A 111 -6.16 6.85 5.36
C TYR A 111 -4.87 7.43 4.79
N THR A 112 -4.89 8.70 4.38
CA THR A 112 -3.68 9.39 3.92
C THR A 112 -3.37 10.54 4.85
N ILE A 113 -2.20 10.52 5.46
CA ILE A 113 -1.68 11.57 6.34
C ILE A 113 -0.59 12.28 5.56
N ASN A 114 -0.74 13.59 5.39
CA ASN A 114 0.32 14.42 4.84
C ASN A 114 0.91 15.27 5.96
N CYS A 115 2.24 15.33 6.04
CA CYS A 115 2.93 16.14 7.04
C CYS A 115 4.27 16.66 6.49
N PRO A 116 4.67 17.90 6.85
CA PRO A 116 5.97 18.45 6.45
C PRO A 116 7.14 17.88 7.26
N SER A 117 6.88 17.38 8.47
CA SER A 117 7.90 16.77 9.32
C SER A 117 7.31 15.65 10.16
N LEU A 118 8.15 14.67 10.49
CA LEU A 118 7.80 13.52 11.31
C LEU A 118 9.09 12.98 11.94
N GLU A 119 9.06 12.70 13.24
CA GLU A 119 10.21 12.17 13.98
C GLU A 119 9.95 10.72 14.40
N ALA A 120 8.72 10.39 14.80
CA ALA A 120 8.37 9.04 15.26
C ALA A 120 6.97 8.58 14.88
N VAL A 121 6.82 7.28 14.64
CA VAL A 121 5.55 6.57 14.45
C VAL A 121 5.49 5.36 15.37
N HIS A 122 4.46 5.32 16.20
CA HIS A 122 4.08 4.15 16.99
C HIS A 122 2.84 3.54 16.36
N ASN A 123 3.01 2.37 15.74
CA ASN A 123 1.98 1.67 15.02
C ASN A 123 1.44 0.51 15.84
N LYS A 124 0.15 0.57 16.19
CA LYS A 124 -0.57 -0.53 16.83
C LYS A 124 -1.59 -1.11 15.85
N ASP A 125 -1.17 -2.18 15.18
CA ASP A 125 -1.99 -3.05 14.34
C ASP A 125 -2.58 -2.40 13.07
N CYS A 126 -1.83 -1.47 12.47
CA CYS A 126 -2.09 -0.97 11.11
C CYS A 126 -1.02 -1.45 10.12
N LYS A 127 -1.33 -1.34 8.83
CA LYS A 127 -0.37 -1.39 7.74
C LYS A 127 0.04 0.03 7.39
N VAL A 128 1.33 0.33 7.41
CA VAL A 128 1.84 1.70 7.27
C VAL A 128 2.78 1.79 6.06
N PHE A 129 2.50 2.75 5.18
CA PHE A 129 3.23 2.98 3.94
C PHE A 129 3.80 4.39 3.99
N PHE A 130 5.12 4.51 3.95
CA PHE A 130 5.85 5.77 3.90
C PHE A 130 6.29 6.03 2.46
N SER A 131 5.90 7.18 1.91
CA SER A 131 6.20 7.54 0.52
C SER A 131 6.83 8.92 0.41
N ASP A 132 7.93 9.00 -0.33
CA ASP A 132 8.57 10.27 -0.76
C ASP A 132 8.96 11.22 0.39
N LEU A 133 9.23 10.71 1.59
CA LEU A 133 9.62 11.53 2.73
C LEU A 133 11.12 11.88 2.67
N GLU A 134 11.44 13.14 2.92
CA GLU A 134 12.82 13.62 3.12
C GLU A 134 13.00 14.05 4.58
N LEU A 135 13.57 13.18 5.41
CA LEU A 135 13.65 13.38 6.88
C LEU A 135 15.08 13.19 7.41
N ASN A 136 15.43 13.99 8.42
CA ASN A 136 16.71 13.81 9.13
C ASN A 136 16.72 12.53 9.98
N SER A 137 15.59 12.18 10.60
CA SER A 137 15.48 10.98 11.42
C SER A 137 14.03 10.51 11.45
N LEU A 138 13.84 9.19 11.42
CA LEU A 138 12.55 8.57 11.60
C LEU A 138 12.69 7.33 12.48
N GLN A 139 11.91 7.31 13.57
CA GLN A 139 11.75 6.15 14.43
C GLN A 139 10.40 5.49 14.19
N VAL A 140 10.37 4.18 13.91
CA VAL A 140 9.14 3.41 13.76
C VAL A 140 9.13 2.28 14.77
N THR A 141 8.08 2.22 15.59
CA THR A 141 7.83 1.09 16.50
C THR A 141 6.47 0.50 16.18
N SER A 142 6.42 -0.80 15.91
CA SER A 142 5.22 -1.49 15.47
C SER A 142 4.95 -2.74 16.31
N THR A 143 3.68 -3.01 16.58
CA THR A 143 3.24 -4.24 17.24
C THR A 143 3.32 -5.45 16.30
N ASP A 144 2.87 -6.60 16.79
CA ASP A 144 2.86 -7.86 16.05
C ASP A 144 1.92 -7.81 14.82
N SER A 145 2.20 -8.63 13.82
CA SER A 145 1.34 -8.84 12.64
C SER A 145 1.05 -7.55 11.85
N THR A 146 2.05 -6.67 11.73
CA THR A 146 1.94 -5.41 10.99
C THR A 146 2.68 -5.46 9.66
N GLU A 147 2.34 -4.57 8.75
CA GLU A 147 3.05 -4.40 7.47
C GLU A 147 3.59 -2.97 7.43
N ILE A 148 4.87 -2.83 7.12
CA ILE A 148 5.55 -1.54 7.02
C ILE A 148 6.25 -1.48 5.66
N SER A 149 5.97 -0.45 4.89
CA SER A 149 6.54 -0.26 3.56
C SER A 149 7.14 1.13 3.40
N PHE A 150 8.32 1.20 2.79
CA PHE A 150 9.01 2.43 2.43
C PHE A 150 9.23 2.48 0.92
N ASN A 151 8.79 3.57 0.28
CA ASN A 151 8.90 3.83 -1.15
C ASN A 151 9.42 5.25 -1.39
N GLY A 152 10.53 5.42 -2.10
CA GLY A 152 11.02 6.74 -2.54
C GLY A 152 11.53 7.66 -1.42
N ASN A 153 11.81 7.14 -0.22
CA ASN A 153 12.20 7.97 0.92
C ASN A 153 13.70 8.29 0.93
N LYS A 154 14.05 9.48 1.44
CA LYS A 154 15.43 9.90 1.73
C LYS A 154 15.56 10.17 3.23
N LEU A 155 16.23 9.27 3.94
CA LEU A 155 16.34 9.31 5.39
C LEU A 155 17.82 9.37 5.81
N LYS A 156 18.21 10.29 6.68
CA LYS A 156 19.58 10.20 7.26
C LYS A 156 19.68 9.11 8.33
N THR A 157 18.63 8.93 9.12
CA THR A 157 18.58 7.88 10.15
C THR A 157 17.23 7.20 10.15
N LEU A 158 17.21 5.88 10.03
CA LEU A 158 16.03 5.05 10.22
C LEU A 158 16.25 4.11 11.41
N THR A 159 15.40 4.19 12.43
CA THR A 159 15.33 3.17 13.48
C THR A 159 13.97 2.50 13.42
N LEU A 160 13.94 1.17 13.26
CA LEU A 160 12.71 0.41 13.16
C LEU A 160 12.72 -0.77 14.12
N THR A 161 11.62 -0.93 14.85
CA THR A 161 11.34 -2.13 15.66
C THR A 161 9.94 -2.62 15.34
N ALA A 162 9.81 -3.85 14.86
CA ALA A 162 8.53 -4.48 14.60
C ALA A 162 8.40 -5.80 15.38
N GLY A 163 7.16 -6.09 15.83
CA GLY A 163 6.82 -7.30 16.57
C GLY A 163 6.93 -8.59 15.75
N VAL A 164 6.39 -9.69 16.29
CA VAL A 164 6.37 -10.99 15.58
C VAL A 164 5.41 -10.95 14.38
N HIS A 165 5.63 -11.81 13.39
CA HIS A 165 4.79 -11.92 12.19
C HIS A 165 4.64 -10.62 11.38
N SER A 166 5.60 -9.70 11.48
CA SER A 166 5.52 -8.42 10.77
C SER A 166 6.25 -8.50 9.44
N ASP A 167 5.79 -7.72 8.47
CA ASP A 167 6.39 -7.65 7.14
C ASP A 167 7.00 -6.27 6.93
N LEU A 168 8.28 -6.23 6.56
CA LEU A 168 9.00 -5.00 6.23
C LEU A 168 9.40 -5.02 4.76
N HIS A 169 8.94 -4.01 4.02
CA HIS A 169 9.28 -3.76 2.63
C HIS A 169 10.03 -2.44 2.51
N VAL A 170 11.24 -2.46 1.96
CA VAL A 170 12.03 -1.25 1.69
C VAL A 170 12.54 -1.33 0.25
N ASN A 171 11.91 -0.55 -0.63
CA ASN A 171 12.19 -0.60 -2.07
C ASN A 171 13.52 0.08 -2.44
N ASP A 172 13.97 -0.14 -3.68
CA ASP A 172 15.27 0.29 -4.22
C ASP A 172 15.38 1.80 -4.46
N ASP A 173 14.25 2.48 -4.56
CA ASP A 173 14.13 3.94 -4.66
C ASP A 173 14.35 4.68 -3.31
N ASN A 174 14.59 3.96 -2.22
CA ASN A 174 14.92 4.57 -0.93
C ASN A 174 16.45 4.74 -0.76
N THR A 175 16.85 5.88 -0.17
CA THR A 175 18.23 6.18 0.23
C THR A 175 18.28 6.44 1.73
N ILE A 176 19.11 5.68 2.45
CA ILE A 176 19.17 5.73 3.91
C ILE A 176 20.63 5.85 4.39
N ASP A 177 21.06 6.96 5.01
CA ASP A 177 22.48 7.06 5.41
C ASP A 177 22.83 6.04 6.50
N SER A 178 22.02 6.00 7.57
CA SER A 178 22.20 5.06 8.68
C SER A 178 20.91 4.36 9.07
N MET A 179 20.99 3.07 9.37
CA MET A 179 19.81 2.30 9.80
C MET A 179 20.07 1.30 10.92
N ASN A 180 19.06 1.13 11.76
CA ASN A 180 18.98 0.06 12.75
C ASN A 180 17.58 -0.56 12.68
N ILE A 181 17.49 -1.79 12.20
CA ILE A 181 16.24 -2.52 12.01
C ILE A 181 16.23 -3.71 12.96
N GLN A 182 15.13 -3.87 13.69
CA GLN A 182 14.86 -5.04 14.52
C GLN A 182 13.49 -5.63 14.16
N LEU A 183 13.49 -6.89 13.71
CA LEU A 183 12.25 -7.63 13.40
C LEU A 183 12.07 -8.81 14.34
N GLY A 184 10.84 -9.00 14.84
CA GLY A 184 10.47 -10.16 15.63
C GLY A 184 10.45 -11.46 14.82
N ARG A 185 10.18 -12.57 15.52
CA ARG A 185 10.07 -13.91 14.92
C ARG A 185 8.97 -14.02 13.87
N ASN A 186 9.17 -14.91 12.91
CA ASN A 186 8.29 -15.24 11.79
C ASN A 186 7.92 -14.03 10.91
N SER A 187 8.79 -13.02 10.87
CA SER A 187 8.64 -11.81 10.07
C SER A 187 9.16 -12.01 8.65
N GLY A 188 8.66 -11.21 7.71
CA GLY A 188 9.18 -11.10 6.35
C GLY A 188 10.03 -9.85 6.18
N LEU A 189 11.15 -9.97 5.48
CA LEU A 189 12.02 -8.85 5.11
C LEU A 189 12.23 -8.84 3.60
N TRP A 190 11.83 -7.75 2.94
CA TRP A 190 12.12 -7.45 1.55
C TRP A 190 12.87 -6.12 1.50
N PHE A 191 14.14 -6.15 1.17
CA PHE A 191 15.00 -4.98 1.30
C PHE A 191 15.92 -4.82 0.08
N SER A 192 15.76 -3.69 -0.61
CA SER A 192 16.53 -3.35 -1.80
C SER A 192 17.08 -1.91 -1.80
N ALA A 193 16.87 -1.16 -0.72
CA ALA A 193 17.30 0.23 -0.60
C ALA A 193 18.82 0.41 -0.54
N THR A 194 19.28 1.61 -0.91
CA THR A 194 20.69 2.00 -0.75
C THR A 194 20.94 2.55 0.64
N PHE A 195 22.00 2.08 1.31
CA PHE A 195 22.41 2.59 2.61
C PHE A 195 23.92 2.59 2.84
N ASN A 196 24.42 3.51 3.68
CA ASN A 196 25.87 3.60 3.96
C ASN A 196 26.28 2.75 5.18
N LYS A 197 25.50 2.80 6.27
CA LYS A 197 25.78 2.06 7.51
C LYS A 197 24.50 1.47 8.05
N GLY A 198 24.47 0.16 8.29
CA GLY A 198 23.24 -0.50 8.71
C GLY A 198 23.49 -1.67 9.64
N GLN A 199 22.57 -1.86 10.58
CA GLN A 199 22.42 -3.10 11.31
C GLN A 199 20.99 -3.61 11.14
N ILE A 200 20.85 -4.87 10.74
CA ILE A 200 19.57 -5.56 10.65
C ILE A 200 19.63 -6.74 11.61
N ASN A 201 18.91 -6.63 12.72
CA ASN A 201 18.76 -7.65 13.74
C ASN A 201 17.45 -8.40 13.50
N VAL A 202 17.56 -9.65 13.07
CA VAL A 202 16.43 -10.52 12.83
C VAL A 202 16.59 -11.75 13.70
N ASP A 203 15.48 -12.23 14.26
CA ASP A 203 15.44 -13.55 14.89
C ASP A 203 15.17 -14.59 13.77
N LYS A 204 14.18 -15.46 13.93
CA LYS A 204 13.74 -16.40 12.89
C LYS A 204 12.86 -15.71 11.86
N LEU A 205 13.38 -15.38 10.69
CA LEU A 205 12.55 -14.88 9.59
C LEU A 205 11.74 -15.99 8.93
N ARG A 206 10.52 -15.64 8.52
CA ARG A 206 9.70 -16.45 7.62
C ARG A 206 10.25 -16.39 6.19
N GLN A 207 10.66 -15.20 5.78
CA GLN A 207 11.15 -14.90 4.45
C GLN A 207 12.16 -13.76 4.53
N MET A 208 13.21 -13.86 3.72
CA MET A 208 14.20 -12.81 3.53
C MET A 208 14.48 -12.70 2.04
N GLU A 209 14.35 -11.49 1.50
CA GLU A 209 14.71 -11.12 0.16
C GLU A 209 15.55 -9.85 0.22
N LEU A 210 16.82 -9.98 -0.18
CA LEU A 210 17.77 -8.88 -0.25
C LEU A 210 18.22 -8.74 -1.69
N SER A 211 18.17 -7.53 -2.23
CA SER A 211 18.57 -7.26 -3.62
C SER A 211 19.23 -5.89 -3.76
N GLY A 212 19.80 -5.63 -4.94
CA GLY A 212 20.49 -4.36 -5.22
C GLY A 212 21.71 -4.11 -4.33
N SER A 213 21.95 -2.83 -4.01
CA SER A 213 23.09 -2.37 -3.20
C SER A 213 23.06 -2.89 -1.76
N ALA A 214 21.89 -3.33 -1.27
CA ALA A 214 21.76 -3.90 0.06
C ALA A 214 22.61 -5.18 0.25
N VAL A 215 22.81 -5.96 -0.81
CA VAL A 215 23.59 -7.21 -0.77
C VAL A 215 25.07 -6.94 -0.49
N GLU A 216 25.61 -5.83 -1.00
CA GLU A 216 27.02 -5.46 -0.86
C GLU A 216 27.40 -5.09 0.58
N HIS A 217 26.41 -4.73 1.39
CA HIS A 217 26.60 -4.23 2.74
C HIS A 217 26.35 -5.29 3.83
N ILE A 218 26.02 -6.53 3.43
CA ILE A 218 25.84 -7.65 4.36
C ILE A 218 27.23 -8.11 4.85
N GLN A 219 27.58 -7.76 6.08
CA GLN A 219 28.86 -8.15 6.66
C GLN A 219 28.82 -9.56 7.29
N THR A 220 27.67 -10.01 7.79
CA THR A 220 27.54 -11.35 8.40
C THR A 220 26.08 -11.81 8.39
N ILE A 221 25.85 -13.07 8.04
CA ILE A 221 24.58 -13.79 8.25
C ILE A 221 24.87 -14.89 9.27
N LYS A 222 24.18 -14.91 10.41
CA LYS A 222 24.30 -15.94 11.46
C LYS A 222 22.97 -16.63 11.69
#